data_AF-A0A645AIS9-F1
#
_entry.id   AF-A0A645AIS9-F1
#
_cell.length_a   1.000
_cell.length_b   1.000
_cell.length_c   1.000
_cell.angle_alpha   90.00
_cell.angle_beta   90.00
_cell.angle_gamma   90.00
#
_symmetry.space_group_name_H-M   'P 1'
#
loop_
_entity.id
_entity.type
_entity.pdbx_description
1 polymer ?
#
loop_
_entity_poly.entity_id
_entity_poly.type
_entity_poly.pdbx_seq_one_letter_code
_entity_poly.pdbx_strand_id
1 'polypeptide(L)'
;MKQRKIEAAEKAIEQIALKYGVTVNEVRKQINIAMINGLISDDPKIKRFWENVPRAGEIPTPEELIAHLSDVVKKKQRDGNGLRCFRGLPPYIK
;
A
#
# COMPACT_ATOMS: atom_id res chain seq x y z
N MET A 1 9.53 -7.69 -9.62
CA MET A 1 8.53 -8.15 -8.62
C MET A 1 7.94 -9.48 -9.10
N LYS A 2 7.51 -10.41 -8.22
CA LYS A 2 6.96 -11.72 -8.67
C LYS A 2 5.51 -11.55 -9.14
N GLN A 3 5.17 -12.02 -10.35
CA GLN A 3 3.82 -11.95 -10.96
C GLN A 3 2.69 -12.36 -10.00
N ARG A 4 2.88 -13.46 -9.26
CA ARG A 4 1.91 -13.96 -8.28
C ARG A 4 1.52 -12.98 -7.17
N LYS A 5 2.40 -12.02 -6.84
CA LYS A 5 2.11 -11.01 -5.80
C LYS A 5 1.18 -9.92 -6.32
N ILE A 6 1.35 -9.55 -7.59
CA ILE A 6 0.47 -8.60 -8.26
C ILE A 6 -0.94 -9.21 -8.38
N GLU A 7 -1.04 -10.46 -8.82
CA GLU A 7 -2.32 -11.18 -8.88
C GLU A 7 -3.01 -11.29 -7.50
N ALA A 8 -2.25 -11.51 -6.44
CA ALA A 8 -2.79 -11.52 -5.07
C ALA A 8 -3.29 -10.14 -4.63
N ALA A 9 -2.61 -9.06 -5.03
CA ALA A 9 -3.04 -7.70 -4.77
C ALA A 9 -4.33 -7.36 -5.52
N GLU A 10 -4.44 -7.76 -6.81
CA GLU A 10 -5.66 -7.58 -7.61
C GLU A 10 -6.85 -8.26 -6.95
N LYS A 11 -6.70 -9.53 -6.55
CA LYS A 11 -7.75 -10.27 -5.81
C LYS A 11 -8.12 -9.59 -4.50
N ALA A 12 -7.15 -9.01 -3.78
CA ALA A 12 -7.45 -8.27 -2.55
C ALA A 12 -8.31 -7.03 -2.83
N ILE A 13 -8.03 -6.29 -3.89
CA ILE A 13 -8.82 -5.13 -4.32
C ILE A 13 -10.24 -5.57 -4.69
N GLU A 14 -10.39 -6.67 -5.43
CA GLU A 14 -11.70 -7.25 -5.77
C GLU A 14 -12.51 -7.63 -4.53
N GLN A 15 -11.87 -8.26 -3.54
CA GLN A 15 -12.54 -8.63 -2.28
C GLN A 15 -12.99 -7.40 -1.49
N ILE A 16 -12.19 -6.33 -1.48
CA ILE A 16 -12.60 -5.05 -0.86
C ILE A 16 -13.80 -4.48 -1.61
N ALA A 17 -13.75 -4.45 -2.94
CA ALA A 17 -14.85 -3.95 -3.76
C ALA A 17 -16.16 -4.69 -3.46
N LEU A 18 -16.12 -6.03 -3.41
CA LEU A 18 -17.26 -6.87 -3.04
C LEU A 18 -17.76 -6.60 -1.62
N LYS A 19 -16.85 -6.50 -0.65
CA LYS A 19 -17.21 -6.29 0.76
C LYS A 19 -17.92 -4.97 1.00
N TYR A 20 -17.51 -3.90 0.32
CA TYR A 20 -18.07 -2.56 0.50
C TYR A 20 -19.13 -2.20 -0.55
N GLY A 21 -19.45 -3.11 -1.48
CA GLY A 21 -20.44 -2.86 -2.53
C GLY A 21 -20.03 -1.76 -3.51
N VAL A 22 -18.73 -1.56 -3.71
CA VAL A 22 -18.16 -0.55 -4.62
C VAL A 22 -17.50 -1.21 -5.83
N THR A 23 -17.15 -0.43 -6.84
CA THR A 23 -16.42 -0.95 -8.01
C THR A 23 -14.92 -1.09 -7.70
N VAL A 24 -14.26 -2.04 -8.37
CA VAL A 24 -12.80 -2.21 -8.29
C VAL A 24 -12.06 -0.91 -8.67
N ASN A 25 -12.60 -0.17 -9.65
CA ASN A 25 -12.02 1.09 -10.08
C ASN A 25 -12.11 2.17 -8.99
N GLU A 26 -13.21 2.21 -8.23
CA GLU A 26 -13.34 3.14 -7.10
C GLU A 26 -12.33 2.81 -6.00
N VAL A 27 -12.13 1.53 -5.67
CA VAL A 27 -11.09 1.12 -4.71
C VAL A 27 -9.70 1.56 -5.18
N ARG A 28 -9.36 1.33 -6.47
CA ARG A 28 -8.09 1.80 -7.06
C ARG A 28 -7.96 3.31 -6.99
N LYS A 29 -9.02 4.06 -7.28
CA LYS A 29 -9.05 5.52 -7.22
C LYS A 29 -8.77 6.03 -5.80
N GLN A 30 -9.42 5.46 -4.80
CA GLN A 30 -9.20 5.83 -3.40
C GLN A 30 -7.77 5.54 -2.94
N ILE A 31 -7.21 4.39 -3.36
CA ILE A 31 -5.80 4.08 -3.10
C ILE A 31 -4.90 5.12 -3.75
N ASN A 32 -5.12 5.46 -5.03
CA ASN A 32 -4.32 6.47 -5.74
C ASN A 32 -4.37 7.84 -5.04
N ILE A 33 -5.53 8.27 -4.55
CA ILE A 33 -5.65 9.52 -3.78
C ILE A 33 -4.79 9.44 -2.51
N ALA A 34 -4.84 8.34 -1.76
CA ALA A 34 -4.02 8.15 -0.58
C ALA A 34 -2.51 8.13 -0.90
N MET A 35 -2.12 7.57 -2.06
CA MET A 35 -0.73 7.56 -2.54
C MET A 35 -0.23 8.96 -2.86
N ILE A 36 -1.02 9.74 -3.60
CA ILE A 36 -0.69 11.13 -3.95
C ILE A 36 -0.50 11.97 -2.68
N ASN A 37 -1.41 11.85 -1.72
CA ASN A 37 -1.29 12.54 -0.42
C ASN A 37 0.00 12.13 0.32
N GLY A 38 0.39 10.86 0.24
CA GLY A 38 1.65 10.38 0.79
C GLY A 38 2.88 10.95 0.06
N LEU A 39 2.84 11.03 -1.27
CA LEU A 39 3.96 11.51 -2.11
C LEU A 39 4.19 13.01 -1.99
N ILE A 40 3.12 13.80 -1.84
CA ILE A 40 3.18 15.26 -1.68
C ILE A 40 3.63 15.64 -0.25
N SER A 41 3.62 14.71 0.70
CA SER A 41 4.01 14.99 2.08
C SER A 41 5.47 15.47 2.19
N ASP A 42 5.69 16.55 2.94
CA ASP A 42 7.02 17.11 3.19
C ASP A 42 7.81 16.39 4.30
N ASP A 43 7.22 15.42 4.99
CA ASP A 43 7.93 14.68 6.02
C ASP A 43 9.06 13.83 5.40
N PRO A 44 10.33 14.04 5.80
CA PRO A 44 11.46 13.28 5.27
C PRO A 44 11.35 11.77 5.52
N LYS A 45 10.65 11.34 6.57
CA LYS A 45 10.40 9.92 6.83
C LYS A 45 9.44 9.32 5.80
N ILE A 46 8.42 10.08 5.40
CA ILE A 46 7.44 9.66 4.40
C ILE A 46 8.11 9.63 3.01
N LYS A 47 8.90 10.65 2.66
CA LYS A 47 9.69 10.65 1.40
C LYS A 47 10.60 9.44 1.29
N ARG A 48 11.38 9.14 2.35
CA ARG A 48 12.24 7.93 2.40
C ARG A 48 11.45 6.63 2.25
N PHE A 49 10.24 6.54 2.81
CA PHE A 49 9.41 5.35 2.63
C PHE A 49 9.07 5.16 1.14
N TRP A 50 8.60 6.21 0.46
CA TRP A 50 8.23 6.15 -0.96
C TRP A 50 9.41 5.88 -1.88
N GLU A 51 10.61 6.37 -1.57
CA GLU A 51 11.84 6.05 -2.29
C GLU A 51 12.19 4.56 -2.26
N ASN A 52 11.83 3.86 -1.19
CA ASN A 52 12.10 2.43 -1.02
C ASN A 52 11.06 1.52 -1.70
N VAL A 53 9.95 2.06 -2.20
CA VAL A 53 8.92 1.27 -2.87
C VAL A 53 9.42 0.90 -4.27
N PRO A 54 9.55 -0.40 -4.60
CA PRO A 54 9.93 -0.83 -5.93
C PRO A 54 8.81 -0.48 -6.91
N ARG A 55 9.14 0.30 -7.94
CA ARG A 55 8.22 0.80 -8.97
C ARG A 55 8.82 0.60 -10.35
N ALA A 56 8.00 0.20 -11.32
CA ALA A 56 8.43 0.12 -12.72
C ALA A 56 8.47 1.50 -13.41
N GLY A 57 7.65 2.45 -12.96
CA GLY A 57 7.55 3.81 -13.50
C GLY A 57 7.79 4.91 -12.46
N GLU A 58 7.38 6.14 -12.78
CA GLU A 58 7.55 7.31 -11.92
C GLU A 58 6.69 7.23 -10.64
N ILE A 59 5.47 6.72 -10.76
CA ILE A 59 4.54 6.49 -9.65
C ILE A 59 4.27 4.98 -9.57
N PRO A 60 4.37 4.35 -8.38
CA PRO A 60 4.03 2.93 -8.23
C PRO A 60 2.54 2.70 -8.51
N THR A 61 2.18 1.50 -8.98
CA THR A 61 0.75 1.14 -9.07
C THR A 61 0.18 0.75 -7.70
N PRO A 62 -1.14 0.83 -7.50
CA PRO A 62 -1.80 0.32 -6.30
C PRO A 62 -1.43 -1.13 -5.96
N GLU A 63 -1.34 -1.98 -6.98
CA GLU A 63 -0.98 -3.39 -6.86
C GLU A 63 0.48 -3.58 -6.43
N GLU A 64 1.40 -2.80 -7.01
CA GLU A 64 2.82 -2.79 -6.63
C GLU A 64 3.00 -2.37 -5.16
N LEU A 65 2.27 -1.33 -4.73
CA LEU A 65 2.31 -0.85 -3.36
C LEU A 65 1.79 -1.90 -2.37
N ILE A 66 0.64 -2.52 -2.65
CA ILE A 66 0.05 -3.57 -1.80
C ILE A 66 1.02 -4.75 -1.67
N ALA A 67 1.64 -5.17 -2.78
CA ALA A 67 2.62 -6.24 -2.78
C ALA A 67 3.86 -5.89 -1.91
N HIS A 68 4.38 -4.67 -2.03
CA HIS A 68 5.51 -4.21 -1.21
C HIS A 68 5.15 -4.14 0.27
N LEU A 69 4.02 -3.52 0.61
CA LEU A 69 3.54 -3.41 2.00
C LEU A 69 3.35 -4.78 2.64
N SER A 70 2.84 -5.75 1.87
CA SER A 70 2.69 -7.14 2.34
C SER A 70 4.02 -7.76 2.73
N ASP A 71 5.10 -7.48 1.99
CA ASP A 71 6.45 -7.96 2.33
C ASP A 71 7.01 -7.25 3.58
N VAL A 72 6.81 -5.94 3.70
CA VAL A 72 7.23 -5.16 4.88
C VAL A 72 6.57 -5.72 6.15
N VAL A 73 5.27 -5.99 6.09
CA VAL A 73 4.52 -6.58 7.21
C VAL A 73 5.02 -7.98 7.52
N LYS A 74 5.19 -8.84 6.52
CA LYS A 74 5.70 -10.22 6.70
C LYS A 74 7.10 -10.25 7.31
N LYS A 75 7.99 -9.34 6.90
CA LYS A 75 9.34 -9.22 7.47
C LYS A 75 9.28 -8.85 8.95
N LYS A 76 8.50 -7.80 9.30
CA LYS A 76 8.34 -7.35 10.69
C LYS A 76 7.64 -8.36 11.61
N GLN A 77 6.76 -9.21 11.09
CA GLN A 77 6.12 -10.28 11.88
C GLN A 77 7.14 -11.36 12.30
N ARG A 78 8.13 -11.66 11.45
CA ARG A 78 9.22 -12.59 11.80
C ARG A 78 10.16 -12.01 12.86
N ASP A 79 10.31 -10.69 12.88
CA ASP A 79 11.18 -9.97 13.83
C ASP A 79 10.51 -9.76 15.22
N GLY A 80 9.35 -10.37 15.50
CA GLY A 80 8.73 -10.42 16.84
C GLY A 80 8.00 -9.15 17.32
N ASN A 81 7.84 -8.12 16.47
CA ASN A 81 7.29 -6.81 16.88
C ASN A 81 5.96 -6.45 16.16
N GLY A 82 5.13 -7.47 15.92
CA GLY A 82 4.10 -7.52 14.86
C GLY A 82 2.89 -6.56 14.90
N LEU A 83 2.77 -5.63 15.85
CA LEU A 83 1.60 -4.72 15.92
C LEU A 83 1.91 -3.22 16.10
N ARG A 84 3.18 -2.77 15.99
CA ARG A 84 3.50 -1.34 16.18
C ARG A 84 3.38 -0.46 14.93
N CYS A 85 3.10 -1.00 13.74
CA CYS A 85 3.19 -0.25 12.47
C CYS A 85 2.04 0.75 12.22
N PHE A 86 0.93 0.66 12.95
CA PHE A 86 -0.14 1.65 12.88
C PHE A 86 0.04 2.82 13.87
N ARG A 87 1.04 2.75 14.77
CA ARG A 87 1.41 3.87 15.63
C ARG A 87 2.30 4.83 14.84
N GLY A 88 1.67 5.67 14.01
CA GLY A 88 2.37 6.66 13.19
C GLY A 88 1.91 6.72 11.73
N LEU A 89 0.88 5.95 11.35
CA LEU A 89 0.18 6.28 10.11
C LEU A 89 -0.47 7.66 10.27
N PRO A 90 -0.42 8.51 9.23
CA PRO A 90 -1.14 9.76 9.22
C PRO A 90 -2.62 9.56 9.60
N PRO A 91 -3.24 10.53 10.29
CA PRO A 91 -4.56 10.37 10.90
C PRO A 91 -5.70 10.02 9.92
N TYR A 92 -5.47 10.12 8.60
CA TYR A 92 -6.44 9.82 7.55
C TYR A 92 -6.53 8.33 7.15
N ILE A 93 -5.78 7.42 7.81
CA ILE A 93 -5.88 5.96 7.63
C ILE A 93 -6.34 5.29 8.94
N LYS A 94 -7.45 5.79 9.51
CA LYS A 94 -8.17 5.17 10.63
C LYS A 94 -9.65 5.03 10.30
#